data_AF-A0A430Q9B0-F1
#
_entry.id   AF-A0A430Q9B0-F1
#
_cell.length_a   1.000
_cell.length_b   1.000
_cell.length_c   1.000
_cell.angle_alpha   90.00
_cell.angle_beta   90.00
_cell.angle_gamma   90.00
#
_symmetry.space_group_name_H-M   'P 1'
#
loop_
_entity.id
_entity.type
_entity.pdbx_description
1 polymer ?
#
loop_
_entity_poly.entity_id
_entity_poly.type
_entity_poly.pdbx_seq_one_letter_code
_entity_poly.pdbx_strand_id
1 'polypeptide(L)' 'TVLALYPQTTCFYKAIVDEIPIHIHDEYSLYFEDSSYPEGYAPAIKIPQRYVIQCPTKKQ' A
#
# COMPACT_ATOMS: atom_id res chain seq x y z
N THR A 1 1.27 -9.12 1.64
CA THR A 1 1.66 -7.69 1.67
C THR A 1 1.92 -7.23 0.26
N VAL A 2 1.77 -5.93 0.01
CA VAL A 2 2.03 -5.31 -1.29
C VAL A 2 3.17 -4.31 -1.16
N LEU A 3 3.73 -3.89 -2.29
CA LEU A 3 4.48 -2.65 -2.38
C LEU A 3 3.61 -1.64 -3.10
N ALA A 4 3.51 -0.43 -2.57
CA ALA A 4 2.71 0.63 -3.17
C ALA A 4 3.48 1.95 -3.22
N LEU A 5 3.25 2.75 -4.26
CA LEU A 5 3.86 4.08 -4.38
C LEU A 5 3.27 5.01 -3.31
N TYR A 6 4.13 5.57 -2.46
CA TYR A 6 3.65 6.52 -1.44
C TYR A 6 3.28 7.87 -2.10
N PRO A 7 2.18 8.54 -1.71
CA PRO A 7 1.71 9.75 -2.36
C PRO A 7 2.80 10.83 -2.46
N GLN A 8 2.86 11.51 -3.62
CA GLN A 8 3.82 12.58 -3.91
C GLN A 8 5.30 12.15 -3.86
N THR A 9 5.58 10.85 -3.99
CA THR A 9 6.94 10.32 -4.10
C THR A 9 7.11 9.47 -5.36
N THR A 10 8.33 9.03 -5.61
CA THR A 10 8.67 8.05 -6.65
C THR A 10 9.12 6.71 -6.06
N CYS A 11 8.86 6.48 -4.77
CA CYS A 11 9.30 5.31 -4.02
C CYS A 11 8.14 4.38 -3.65
N PHE A 12 8.37 3.07 -3.75
CA PHE A 12 7.44 2.04 -3.32
C PHE A 12 7.77 1.58 -1.90
N TYR A 13 6.75 1.49 -1.05
CA TYR A 13 6.87 1.07 0.35
C TYR A 13 5.94 -0.09 0.65
N LYS A 14 6.28 -0.84 1.69
CA LYS A 14 5.50 -1.99 2.12
C LYS A 14 4.20 -1.53 2.76
N ALA A 15 3.11 -2.16 2.34
CA ALA A 15 1.78 -1.86 2.84
C ALA A 15 0.93 -3.13 2.98
N ILE A 16 -0.10 -3.01 3.81
CA ILE A 16 -1.17 -3.99 4.00
C ILE A 16 -2.42 -3.48 3.29
N VAL A 17 -3.11 -4.40 2.61
CA VAL A 17 -4.38 -4.10 1.96
C VAL A 17 -5.48 -4.08 3.01
N ASP A 18 -6.17 -2.95 3.09
CA ASP A 18 -7.37 -2.76 3.90
C ASP A 18 -8.62 -3.07 3.07
N GLU A 19 -8.76 -2.41 1.93
CA GLU A 19 -9.85 -2.61 0.98
C GLU A 19 -9.31 -2.80 -0.44
N ILE A 20 -9.92 -3.73 -1.18
CA ILE A 20 -9.67 -3.93 -2.60
C ILE A 20 -10.65 -3.09 -3.44
N PRO A 21 -10.21 -2.56 -4.59
CA PRO A 21 -11.09 -1.88 -5.52
C PRO A 21 -12.11 -2.86 -6.13
N ILE A 22 -13.36 -2.41 -6.30
CA ILE A 22 -14.44 -3.22 -6.88
C ILE A 22 -14.55 -2.96 -8.39
N HIS A 23 -14.36 -1.70 -8.80
CA HIS A 23 -14.40 -1.27 -10.19
C HIS A 23 -13.02 -0.86 -10.70
N ILE A 24 -12.88 -0.77 -12.02
CA ILE A 24 -11.61 -0.41 -12.70
C ILE A 24 -11.08 0.99 -12.37
N HIS A 25 -11.94 1.89 -11.88
CA HIS A 25 -11.59 3.25 -11.50
C HIS A 25 -11.42 3.42 -9.99
N ASP A 26 -11.73 2.39 -9.21
CA ASP A 26 -11.58 2.42 -7.77
C ASP A 26 -10.10 2.24 -7.39
N GLU A 27 -9.76 2.73 -6.21
CA GLU A 27 -8.41 2.67 -5.64
C GLU A 27 -8.32 1.61 -4.55
N TYR A 28 -7.11 1.12 -4.28
CA TYR A 28 -6.85 0.31 -3.08
C TYR A 28 -6.87 1.21 -1.84
N SER A 29 -7.42 0.71 -0.73
CA SER A 29 -7.16 1.28 0.60
C SER A 29 -6.00 0.52 1.23
N LEU A 30 -4.94 1.23 1.64
CA LEU A 30 -3.72 0.63 2.16
C LEU A 30 -3.28 1.24 3.49
N TYR A 31 -2.80 0.40 4.40
CA TYR A 31 -2.05 0.79 5.59
C TYR A 31 -0.54 0.65 5.31
N PHE A 32 0.18 1.76 5.28
CA PHE A 32 1.64 1.76 5.10
C PHE A 32 2.35 1.55 6.44
N GLU A 33 3.41 0.73 6.45
CA GLU A 33 4.27 0.57 7.62
C GLU A 33 4.98 1.91 7.92
N ASP A 34 4.75 2.48 9.11
CA ASP A 34 5.35 3.73 9.55
C ASP A 34 5.56 3.73 11.08
N SER A 35 6.82 3.73 11.50
CA SER A 35 7.24 3.70 12.90
C SER A 35 6.94 4.99 13.67
N SER A 36 6.51 6.05 12.97
CA SER A 36 6.12 7.31 13.60
C SER A 36 4.75 7.20 14.29
N TYR A 37 3.96 6.18 13.95
CA TYR A 37 2.66 5.91 14.55
C TYR A 37 2.77 4.84 15.65
N PRO A 38 2.03 4.96 16.77
CA PRO A 38 2.07 3.98 17.87
C PRO A 38 1.74 2.55 17.45
N GLU A 39 0.86 2.41 16.44
CA GLU A 39 0.41 1.11 15.92
C GLU A 39 1.37 0.55 14.85
N GLY A 40 2.38 1.32 14.45
CA GLY A 40 3.35 0.96 13.41
C GLY A 40 2.83 1.11 11.98
N TYR A 41 1.63 1.70 11.80
CA TYR A 41 1.03 1.96 10.50
C TYR A 41 0.48 3.38 10.41
N ALA A 42 0.64 4.00 9.24
CA ALA A 42 -0.05 5.24 8.89
C ALA A 42 -1.57 4.98 8.70
N PRO A 43 -2.43 6.02 8.77
CA PRO A 43 -3.85 5.90 8.43
C PRO A 43 -4.05 5.33 7.01
N ALA A 44 -5.26 4.83 6.73
CA ALA A 44 -5.59 4.28 5.42
C ALA A 44 -5.42 5.33 4.30
N ILE A 45 -4.66 4.98 3.26
CA ILE A 45 -4.39 5.84 2.10
C ILE A 45 -4.94 5.17 0.85
N LYS A 46 -5.66 5.94 0.03
CA LYS A 46 -6.13 5.47 -1.28
C LYS A 46 -5.03 5.57 -2.33
N ILE A 47 -4.72 4.46 -3.00
CA ILE A 47 -3.67 4.36 -4.02
C ILE A 47 -4.24 3.78 -5.32
N PRO A 48 -3.98 4.42 -6.49
CA PRO A 48 -4.38 3.88 -7.78
C PRO A 48 -3.80 2.49 -8.05
N GLN A 49 -4.61 1.62 -8.67
CA GLN A 49 -4.25 0.22 -8.92
C GLN A 49 -2.91 0.04 -9.65
N ARG A 50 -2.58 0.94 -10.58
CA ARG A 50 -1.32 0.91 -11.35
C ARG A 50 -0.06 1.04 -10.48
N TYR A 51 -0.21 1.58 -9.27
CA TYR A 51 0.90 1.81 -8.35
C TYR A 51 0.90 0.84 -7.16
N VAL A 52 0.15 -0.26 -7.24
CA VAL A 52 0.16 -1.34 -6.25
C VAL A 52 0.67 -2.59 -6.93
N ILE A 53 1.78 -3.13 -6.43
CA ILE A 53 2.42 -4.34 -6.96
C ILE A 53 2.58 -5.40 -5.89
N GLN A 54 2.58 -6.66 -6.30
CA GLN A 54 2.80 -7.77 -5.37
C GLN A 54 4.18 -7.66 -4.73
N CYS A 55 4.25 -7.75 -3.41
CA CYS A 55 5.54 -7.81 -2.71
C CYS A 55 6.23 -9.13 -3.10
N PRO A 56 7.49 -9.10 -3.56
CA PRO A 56 8.22 -10.32 -3.90
C PRO A 56 8.25 -11.25 -2.68
N THR A 57 7.85 -12.50 -2.85
CA THR A 57 8.08 -13.52 -1.83
C THR A 57 9.57 -13.79 -1.77
N LYS A 58 10.18 -13.69 -0.57
CA LYS A 58 11.48 -14.32 -0.34
C LYS A 58 11.24 -15.82 -0.52
N LYS A 59 11.74 -16.43 -1.59
CA LYS A 59 11.89 -17.89 -1.63
C LYS A 59 12.74 -18.24 -0.42
N GLN A 60 12.17 -19.00 0.51
CA GLN A 60 12.91 -19.64 1.58
C GLN A 60 13.96 -20.59 0.98
#